data_AF-A0A524NK49-F1
#
_entry.id   AF-A0A524NK49-F1
#
_cell.length_a   1.000
_cell.length_b   1.000
_cell.length_c   1.000
_cell.angle_alpha   90.00
_cell.angle_beta   90.00
_cell.angle_gamma   90.00
#
_symmetry.space_group_name_H-M   'P 1'
#
loop_
_entity.id
_entity.type
_entity.pdbx_description
1 polymer ?
#
loop_
_entity_poly.entity_id
_entity_poly.type
_entity_poly.pdbx_seq_one_letter_code
_entity_poly.pdbx_strand_id
1 'polypeptide(L)'
;MISDKKLAYTSRTKKVSLNIPDDTYESMSSLSELYGQGISQTILDILKVINDDGGWMRQLQKDHKAPVELKRVLAQYLGAALYSTGFFNEILEKLQVKGLFTLQDFEFDLEQNTFTFNYATSGGSNFFMDQFFLTLESGLKSLRIYKLIEVAKVTEKSLEKLEQLAEEFEAPTEFNDLEECSVIVEADPDYWNVIINCEAESFEYFPKMKQLSRVMQRLLKNAGIQSKIEY
;
A
#
# COMPACT_ATOMS: atom_id res chain seq x y z
N MET A 1 -46.94 -13.20 -26.15
CA MET A 1 -47.13 -12.35 -24.96
C MET A 1 -46.39 -12.99 -23.81
N ILE A 2 -45.14 -12.58 -23.58
CA ILE A 2 -44.35 -13.03 -22.44
C ILE A 2 -44.68 -12.06 -21.30
N SER A 3 -45.27 -12.59 -20.24
CA SER A 3 -45.70 -11.83 -19.07
C SER A 3 -44.46 -11.33 -18.32
N ASP A 4 -44.25 -10.01 -18.34
CA ASP A 4 -43.31 -9.29 -17.47
C ASP A 4 -43.71 -9.47 -15.99
N LYS A 5 -43.16 -10.50 -15.34
CA LYS A 5 -43.12 -10.54 -13.87
C LYS A 5 -42.03 -9.57 -13.41
N LYS A 6 -42.42 -8.33 -13.14
CA LYS A 6 -41.66 -7.41 -12.28
C LYS A 6 -41.46 -8.09 -10.92
N LEU A 7 -40.26 -8.62 -10.69
CA LEU A 7 -39.77 -8.96 -9.35
C LEU A 7 -39.68 -7.66 -8.56
N ALA A 8 -40.69 -7.38 -7.73
CA ALA A 8 -40.65 -6.31 -6.76
C ALA A 8 -39.57 -6.64 -5.73
N TYR A 9 -38.39 -6.04 -5.88
CA TYR A 9 -37.31 -6.10 -4.90
C TYR A 9 -37.71 -5.21 -3.71
N THR A 10 -38.52 -5.73 -2.80
CA THR A 10 -38.77 -5.04 -1.53
C THR A 10 -37.51 -5.13 -0.67
N SER A 11 -36.70 -4.07 -0.60
CA SER A 11 -35.62 -4.02 0.38
C SER A 11 -36.24 -4.02 1.78
N ARG A 12 -36.10 -5.13 2.50
CA ARG A 12 -36.60 -5.23 3.88
C ARG A 12 -35.60 -4.52 4.78
N THR A 13 -35.85 -3.26 5.09
CA THR A 13 -35.08 -2.54 6.11
C THR A 13 -35.46 -3.05 7.50
N LYS A 14 -34.47 -3.44 8.31
CA LYS A 14 -34.65 -3.74 9.74
C LYS A 14 -34.19 -2.54 10.55
N LYS A 15 -34.94 -2.21 11.61
CA LYS A 15 -34.53 -1.19 12.59
C LYS A 15 -33.76 -1.87 13.71
N VAL A 16 -32.61 -1.31 14.08
CA VAL A 16 -31.80 -1.75 15.21
C VAL A 16 -31.62 -0.55 16.14
N SER A 17 -31.83 -0.76 17.44
CA SER A 17 -31.49 0.23 18.47
C SER A 17 -30.14 -0.14 19.05
N LEU A 18 -29.23 0.82 19.13
CA LEU A 18 -27.87 0.62 19.63
C LEU A 18 -27.65 1.56 20.83
N ASN A 19 -27.05 1.03 21.90
CA ASN A 19 -26.47 1.84 22.95
C ASN A 19 -24.97 1.97 22.63
N ILE A 20 -24.54 3.21 22.39
CA ILE A 20 -23.18 3.53 21.97
C ILE A 20 -22.56 4.37 23.09
N PRO A 21 -21.34 4.04 23.55
CA PRO A 21 -20.60 4.89 24.49
C PRO A 21 -20.45 6.33 23.96
N ASP A 22 -20.53 7.31 24.85
CA ASP A 22 -20.57 8.74 24.47
C ASP A 22 -19.34 9.15 23.66
N ASP A 23 -18.14 8.69 24.04
CA ASP A 23 -16.88 8.95 23.34
C ASP A 23 -16.88 8.44 21.89
N THR A 24 -17.46 7.27 21.68
CA THR A 24 -17.61 6.63 20.38
C THR A 24 -18.63 7.39 19.54
N TYR A 25 -19.73 7.84 20.15
CA TYR A 25 -20.75 8.63 19.48
C TYR A 25 -20.22 10.00 19.03
N GLU A 26 -19.50 10.71 19.91
CA GLU A 26 -18.86 11.99 19.60
C GLU A 26 -17.86 11.89 18.45
N SER A 27 -17.07 10.82 18.42
CA SER A 27 -16.12 10.53 17.33
C SER A 27 -16.86 10.35 15.99
N MET A 28 -17.96 9.60 15.97
CA MET A 28 -18.79 9.44 14.77
C MET A 28 -19.49 10.73 14.37
N SER A 29 -19.92 11.56 15.33
CA SER A 29 -20.53 12.86 15.03
C SER A 29 -19.52 13.81 14.38
N SER A 30 -18.28 13.81 14.85
CA SER A 30 -17.20 14.62 14.26
C SER A 30 -16.94 14.22 12.79
N LEU A 31 -16.94 12.92 12.50
CA LEU A 31 -16.86 12.43 11.11
C LEU A 31 -18.08 12.84 10.28
N SER A 32 -19.28 12.76 10.86
CA SER A 32 -20.51 13.20 10.23
C SER A 32 -20.44 14.66 9.79
N GLU A 33 -19.95 15.54 10.67
CA GLU A 33 -19.76 16.97 10.40
C GLU A 33 -18.70 17.22 9.34
N LEU A 34 -17.54 16.54 9.44
CA LEU A 34 -16.42 16.69 8.49
C LEU A 34 -16.85 16.42 7.04
N TYR A 35 -17.70 15.43 6.83
CA TYR A 35 -18.19 15.03 5.52
C TYR A 35 -19.55 15.62 5.16
N GLY A 36 -20.10 16.52 5.98
CA GLY A 36 -21.36 17.22 5.70
C GLY A 36 -22.57 16.29 5.57
N GLN A 37 -22.57 15.16 6.28
CA GLN A 37 -23.63 14.15 6.23
C GLN A 37 -24.29 13.94 7.60
N GLY A 38 -25.41 13.22 7.64
CA GLY A 38 -26.10 12.90 8.88
C GLY A 38 -25.51 11.67 9.59
N ILE A 39 -25.51 11.67 10.92
CA ILE A 39 -24.82 10.64 11.72
C ILE A 39 -25.34 9.21 11.46
N SER A 40 -26.64 9.07 11.19
CA SER A 40 -27.22 7.78 10.81
C SER A 40 -26.68 7.27 9.48
N GLN A 41 -26.39 8.16 8.53
CA GLN A 41 -25.80 7.80 7.24
C GLN A 41 -24.34 7.39 7.43
N THR A 42 -23.58 8.13 8.24
CA THR A 42 -22.21 7.75 8.63
C THR A 42 -22.14 6.36 9.27
N ILE A 43 -23.03 6.07 10.23
CA ILE A 43 -23.12 4.74 10.86
C ILE A 43 -23.45 3.67 9.81
N LEU A 44 -24.39 3.93 8.91
CA LEU A 44 -24.76 2.99 7.85
C LEU A 44 -23.60 2.71 6.90
N ASP A 45 -22.82 3.72 6.53
CA ASP A 45 -21.70 3.55 5.62
C ASP A 45 -20.54 2.78 6.28
N ILE A 46 -20.27 3.02 7.57
CA ILE A 46 -19.35 2.18 8.36
C ILE A 46 -19.84 0.72 8.37
N LEU A 47 -21.12 0.50 8.63
CA LEU A 47 -21.70 -0.85 8.65
C LEU A 47 -21.69 -1.54 7.28
N LYS A 48 -21.83 -0.77 6.18
CA LYS A 48 -21.73 -1.31 4.81
C LYS A 48 -20.33 -1.78 4.50
N VAL A 49 -19.30 -0.97 4.80
CA VAL A 49 -17.90 -1.36 4.63
C VAL A 49 -17.64 -2.68 5.38
N ILE A 50 -18.09 -2.78 6.63
CA ILE A 50 -17.98 -4.02 7.43
C ILE A 50 -18.73 -5.21 6.80
N ASN A 51 -19.91 -4.96 6.21
CA ASN A 51 -20.75 -6.00 5.63
C ASN A 51 -20.22 -6.53 4.30
N ASP A 52 -19.77 -5.63 3.41
CA ASP A 52 -19.26 -5.97 2.08
C ASP A 52 -18.01 -6.87 2.22
N ASP A 53 -17.21 -6.66 3.26
CA ASP A 53 -16.03 -7.47 3.58
C ASP A 53 -16.32 -8.69 4.48
N GLY A 54 -17.55 -8.84 4.97
CA GLY A 54 -17.97 -9.96 5.83
C GLY A 54 -17.95 -11.33 5.14
N GLY A 55 -17.80 -11.36 3.81
CA GLY A 55 -17.59 -12.60 3.03
C GLY A 55 -16.32 -13.34 3.43
N TRP A 56 -15.20 -12.63 3.56
CA TRP A 56 -13.91 -13.20 3.91
C TRP A 56 -13.85 -13.71 5.36
N MET A 57 -14.47 -12.99 6.31
CA MET A 57 -14.56 -13.44 7.72
C MET A 57 -15.32 -14.76 7.87
N ARG A 58 -16.42 -14.94 7.12
CA ARG A 58 -17.17 -16.20 7.07
C ARG A 58 -16.32 -17.34 6.52
N GLN A 59 -15.45 -17.04 5.57
CA GLN A 59 -14.53 -18.00 4.97
C GLN A 59 -13.41 -18.38 5.96
N LEU A 60 -12.78 -17.41 6.64
CA LEU A 60 -11.78 -17.66 7.69
C LEU A 60 -12.30 -18.55 8.83
N GLN A 61 -13.50 -18.25 9.33
CA GLN A 61 -14.12 -19.05 10.40
C GLN A 61 -14.38 -20.49 9.95
N LYS A 62 -14.75 -20.66 8.67
CA LYS A 62 -15.01 -21.96 8.05
C LYS A 62 -13.72 -22.77 7.84
N ASP A 63 -12.66 -22.10 7.41
CA ASP A 63 -11.41 -22.74 6.99
C ASP A 63 -10.48 -23.05 8.17
N HIS A 64 -10.42 -22.18 9.19
CA HIS A 64 -9.42 -22.27 10.26
C HIS A 64 -9.97 -22.67 11.64
N LYS A 65 -11.30 -22.84 11.81
CA LYS A 65 -11.98 -23.29 13.05
C LYS A 65 -11.59 -22.54 14.35
N ALA A 66 -10.92 -21.40 14.26
CA ALA A 66 -10.51 -20.60 15.41
C ALA A 66 -11.68 -19.71 15.89
N PRO A 67 -11.83 -19.46 17.20
CA PRO A 67 -12.78 -18.49 17.72
C PRO A 67 -12.29 -17.09 17.37
N VAL A 68 -12.74 -16.56 16.23
CA VAL A 68 -12.46 -15.20 15.79
C VAL A 68 -13.38 -14.24 16.55
N GLU A 69 -12.84 -13.45 17.46
CA GLU A 69 -13.59 -12.36 18.08
C GLU A 69 -13.83 -11.25 17.04
N LEU A 70 -15.08 -11.10 16.59
CA LEU A 70 -15.47 -10.12 15.58
C LEU A 70 -14.95 -8.70 15.91
N LYS A 71 -15.01 -8.29 17.19
CA LYS A 71 -14.48 -7.00 17.64
C LYS A 71 -12.98 -6.81 17.37
N ARG A 72 -12.18 -7.88 17.47
CA ARG A 72 -10.71 -7.84 17.31
C ARG A 72 -10.31 -7.78 15.84
N VAL A 73 -11.03 -8.46 14.97
CA VAL A 73 -10.82 -8.39 13.51
C VAL A 73 -11.31 -7.07 12.94
N LEU A 74 -12.47 -6.57 13.39
CA LEU A 74 -12.93 -5.23 13.04
C LEU A 74 -11.99 -4.14 13.56
N ALA A 75 -11.45 -4.29 14.78
CA ALA A 75 -10.41 -3.40 15.30
C ALA A 75 -9.06 -3.54 14.59
N GLN A 76 -8.76 -4.67 13.94
CA GLN A 76 -7.56 -4.84 13.10
C GLN A 76 -7.74 -4.21 11.71
N TYR A 77 -8.93 -4.28 11.12
CA TYR A 77 -9.25 -3.62 9.84
C TYR A 77 -9.41 -2.10 9.98
N LEU A 78 -10.23 -1.66 10.94
CA LEU A 78 -10.33 -0.23 11.29
C LEU A 78 -9.04 0.27 11.92
N GLY A 79 -8.31 -0.61 12.62
CA GLY A 79 -6.99 -0.34 13.18
C GLY A 79 -5.89 -0.24 12.14
N ALA A 80 -5.92 -0.96 11.01
CA ALA A 80 -5.01 -0.71 9.90
C ALA A 80 -5.18 0.70 9.32
N ALA A 81 -6.35 1.33 9.52
CA ALA A 81 -6.64 2.72 9.20
C ALA A 81 -6.45 3.72 10.38
N LEU A 82 -6.32 3.26 11.65
CA LEU A 82 -6.21 4.10 12.87
C LEU A 82 -4.87 3.97 13.62
N TYR A 83 -4.25 2.79 13.67
CA TYR A 83 -2.84 2.59 14.02
C TYR A 83 -1.89 3.13 12.93
N SER A 84 -2.46 3.56 11.80
CA SER A 84 -1.78 4.11 10.64
C SER A 84 -1.17 5.50 10.83
N THR A 85 -1.65 6.30 11.79
CA THR A 85 -1.19 7.69 11.89
C THR A 85 0.03 7.86 12.78
N GLY A 86 0.40 6.89 13.62
CA GLY A 86 1.60 6.97 14.45
C GLY A 86 2.79 6.32 13.75
N PHE A 87 2.70 4.99 13.62
CA PHE A 87 3.78 4.15 13.10
C PHE A 87 4.06 4.37 11.60
N PHE A 88 3.03 4.52 10.74
CA PHE A 88 3.30 4.84 9.34
C PHE A 88 3.77 6.28 9.16
N ASN A 89 3.31 7.22 9.98
CA ASN A 89 3.91 8.56 9.95
C ASN A 89 5.38 8.52 10.35
N GLU A 90 5.76 7.71 11.34
CA GLU A 90 7.16 7.52 11.71
C GLU A 90 7.98 6.94 10.55
N ILE A 91 7.48 5.92 9.87
CA ILE A 91 8.12 5.35 8.66
C ILE A 91 8.22 6.41 7.55
N LEU A 92 7.14 7.12 7.24
CA LEU A 92 7.13 8.14 6.18
C LEU A 92 8.01 9.34 6.53
N GLU A 93 8.09 9.73 7.80
CA GLU A 93 9.02 10.75 8.30
C GLU A 93 10.46 10.27 8.22
N LYS A 94 10.72 9.03 8.64
CA LYS A 94 12.02 8.39 8.53
C LYS A 94 12.47 8.34 7.09
N LEU A 95 11.62 7.94 6.16
CA LEU A 95 11.93 7.90 4.72
C LEU A 95 11.92 9.29 4.06
N GLN A 96 11.46 10.34 4.77
CA GLN A 96 11.33 11.73 4.33
C GLN A 96 10.36 11.91 3.15
N VAL A 97 9.21 11.26 3.23
CA VAL A 97 8.20 11.16 2.16
C VAL A 97 6.78 11.49 2.62
N LYS A 98 6.62 11.99 3.84
CA LYS A 98 5.30 12.36 4.39
C LYS A 98 4.59 13.34 3.45
N GLY A 99 3.36 12.97 3.04
CA GLY A 99 2.54 13.76 2.12
C GLY A 99 2.94 13.69 0.64
N LEU A 100 3.99 12.93 0.29
CA LEU A 100 4.43 12.72 -1.10
C LEU A 100 4.02 11.36 -1.66
N PHE A 101 3.57 10.47 -0.77
CA PHE A 101 3.08 9.14 -1.11
C PHE A 101 1.78 8.86 -0.36
N THR A 102 0.94 8.04 -0.96
CA THR A 102 -0.34 7.61 -0.41
C THR A 102 -0.35 6.09 -0.33
N LEU A 103 -0.75 5.55 0.83
CA LEU A 103 -0.98 4.12 0.98
C LEU A 103 -2.09 3.70 0.01
N GLN A 104 -1.78 2.82 -0.93
CA GLN A 104 -2.74 2.25 -1.87
C GLN A 104 -3.31 0.94 -1.36
N ASP A 105 -2.45 0.09 -0.79
CA ASP A 105 -2.84 -1.25 -0.37
C ASP A 105 -2.03 -1.70 0.86
N PHE A 106 -2.59 -2.65 1.59
CA PHE A 106 -1.98 -3.27 2.75
C PHE A 106 -2.41 -4.73 2.85
N GLU A 107 -1.43 -5.61 3.03
CA GLU A 107 -1.61 -7.04 3.15
C GLU A 107 -1.00 -7.56 4.45
N PHE A 108 -1.67 -8.53 5.07
CA PHE A 108 -1.12 -9.32 6.16
C PHE A 108 -1.19 -10.80 5.79
N ASP A 109 -0.01 -11.40 5.57
CA ASP A 109 0.12 -12.83 5.39
C ASP A 109 0.24 -13.50 6.77
N LEU A 110 -0.81 -14.23 7.15
CA LEU A 110 -0.88 -14.95 8.42
C LEU A 110 0.06 -16.16 8.48
N GLU A 111 0.33 -16.82 7.36
CA GLU A 111 1.17 -18.01 7.31
C GLU A 111 2.64 -17.63 7.46
N GLN A 112 3.05 -16.55 6.78
CA GLN A 112 4.41 -16.01 6.84
C GLN A 112 4.60 -15.00 7.98
N ASN A 113 3.52 -14.57 8.62
CA ASN A 113 3.52 -13.52 9.65
C ASN A 113 4.19 -12.23 9.16
N THR A 114 3.82 -11.78 7.95
CA THR A 114 4.40 -10.61 7.28
C THR A 114 3.35 -9.54 7.03
N PHE A 115 3.75 -8.29 7.21
CA PHE A 115 2.94 -7.11 6.88
C PHE A 115 3.54 -6.39 5.69
N THR A 116 2.79 -6.25 4.60
CA THR A 116 3.25 -5.55 3.40
C THR A 116 2.40 -4.32 3.16
N PHE A 117 3.05 -3.17 2.98
CA PHE A 117 2.42 -1.88 2.71
C PHE A 117 2.82 -1.41 1.33
N ASN A 118 1.84 -1.12 0.46
CA ASN A 118 2.08 -0.54 -0.86
C ASN A 118 1.73 0.95 -0.85
N TYR A 119 2.71 1.79 -1.14
CA TYR A 119 2.57 3.22 -1.27
C TYR A 119 2.81 3.66 -2.71
N ALA A 120 1.85 4.37 -3.29
CA ALA A 120 2.05 5.01 -4.58
C ALA A 120 2.43 6.48 -4.41
N THR A 121 3.20 6.96 -5.37
CA THR A 121 3.61 8.36 -5.44
C THR A 121 2.41 9.25 -5.71
N SER A 122 2.24 10.31 -4.91
CA SER A 122 1.20 11.31 -5.14
C SER A 122 1.58 12.23 -6.30
N GLY A 123 0.58 12.78 -7.01
CA GLY A 123 0.80 13.72 -8.12
C GLY A 123 1.65 14.94 -7.70
N GLY A 124 2.62 15.32 -8.53
CA GLY A 124 3.53 16.44 -8.28
C GLY A 124 4.80 16.11 -7.46
N SER A 125 5.02 14.84 -7.14
CA SER A 125 6.26 14.38 -6.50
C SER A 125 7.48 14.49 -7.43
N ASN A 126 8.64 14.86 -6.88
CA ASN A 126 9.90 14.95 -7.61
C ASN A 126 10.75 13.67 -7.54
N PHE A 127 10.17 12.55 -7.09
CA PHE A 127 10.87 11.27 -7.03
C PHE A 127 10.79 10.50 -8.35
N PHE A 128 11.88 9.81 -8.69
CA PHE A 128 12.00 8.95 -9.88
C PHE A 128 11.54 7.53 -9.58
N MET A 129 10.36 7.37 -8.99
CA MET A 129 9.75 6.09 -8.70
C MET A 129 8.23 6.24 -8.72
N ASP A 130 7.53 5.14 -8.95
CA ASP A 130 6.07 5.14 -9.07
C ASP A 130 5.42 4.67 -7.77
N GLN A 131 6.02 3.66 -7.13
CA GLN A 131 5.54 3.08 -5.88
C GLN A 131 6.69 2.53 -5.04
N PHE A 132 6.43 2.31 -3.75
CA PHE A 132 7.30 1.51 -2.90
C PHE A 132 6.49 0.58 -2.00
N PHE A 133 7.10 -0.57 -1.70
CA PHE A 133 6.58 -1.56 -0.79
C PHE A 133 7.47 -1.63 0.44
N LEU A 134 6.86 -1.63 1.60
CA LEU A 134 7.52 -1.93 2.86
C LEU A 134 6.98 -3.25 3.39
N THR A 135 7.84 -4.24 3.55
CA THR A 135 7.49 -5.52 4.17
C THR A 135 8.16 -5.63 5.53
N LEU A 136 7.33 -5.83 6.56
CA LEU A 136 7.74 -6.04 7.94
C LEU A 136 7.48 -7.49 8.30
N GLU A 137 8.56 -8.25 8.43
CA GLU A 137 8.54 -9.63 8.91
C GLU A 137 9.40 -9.78 10.18
N SER A 138 9.27 -10.92 10.86
CA SER A 138 10.13 -11.20 12.01
C SER A 138 11.57 -11.43 11.55
N GLY A 139 12.52 -10.62 12.05
CA GLY A 139 13.91 -10.67 11.59
C GLY A 139 14.19 -9.57 10.58
N LEU A 140 14.21 -9.90 9.29
CA LEU A 140 14.54 -8.96 8.24
C LEU A 140 13.34 -8.04 7.93
N LYS A 141 13.59 -6.91 7.28
CA LYS A 141 12.57 -6.04 6.68
C LYS A 141 13.03 -5.74 5.28
N SER A 142 12.09 -5.56 4.37
CA SER A 142 12.38 -5.21 2.97
C SER A 142 11.72 -3.90 2.60
N LEU A 143 12.48 -3.03 1.93
CA LEU A 143 11.98 -1.84 1.25
C LEU A 143 12.25 -2.01 -0.25
N ARG A 144 11.19 -2.11 -1.03
CA ARG A 144 11.27 -2.21 -2.50
C ARG A 144 10.72 -0.97 -3.14
N ILE A 145 11.51 -0.26 -3.93
CA ILE A 145 11.02 0.86 -4.74
C ILE A 145 10.93 0.43 -6.20
N TYR A 146 9.89 0.89 -6.89
CA TYR A 146 9.60 0.49 -8.27
C TYR A 146 9.61 1.69 -9.20
N LYS A 147 10.16 1.50 -10.39
CA LYS A 147 9.95 2.36 -11.53
C LYS A 147 9.47 1.53 -12.72
N LEU A 148 8.31 1.90 -13.24
CA LEU A 148 7.77 1.34 -14.46
C LEU A 148 8.33 2.10 -15.67
N ILE A 149 8.73 1.34 -16.67
CA ILE A 149 9.27 1.80 -17.94
C ILE A 149 8.38 1.23 -19.05
N GLU A 150 7.73 2.09 -19.81
CA GLU A 150 6.97 1.65 -20.99
C GLU A 150 7.95 1.25 -22.11
N VAL A 151 7.87 -0.02 -22.56
CA VAL A 151 8.78 -0.57 -23.59
C VAL A 151 8.71 0.23 -24.88
N ALA A 152 7.50 0.67 -25.27
CA ALA A 152 7.29 1.47 -26.48
C ALA A 152 8.06 2.81 -26.51
N LYS A 153 8.51 3.31 -25.35
CA LYS A 153 9.25 4.57 -25.23
C LYS A 153 10.76 4.40 -25.14
N VAL A 154 11.26 3.17 -25.19
CA VAL A 154 12.68 2.84 -24.95
C VAL A 154 13.20 1.89 -26.02
N THR A 155 14.49 2.00 -26.35
CA THR A 155 15.15 1.08 -27.30
C THR A 155 15.61 -0.19 -26.61
N GLU A 156 15.58 -1.33 -27.30
CA GLU A 156 16.11 -2.62 -26.82
C GLU A 156 17.52 -2.51 -26.22
N LYS A 157 18.43 -1.83 -26.93
CA LYS A 157 19.80 -1.55 -26.43
C LYS A 157 19.85 -0.85 -25.07
N SER A 158 18.88 0.01 -24.77
CA SER A 158 18.79 0.69 -23.47
C SER A 158 18.28 -0.25 -22.38
N LEU A 159 17.42 -1.19 -22.72
CA LEU A 159 16.92 -2.22 -21.81
C LEU A 159 18.02 -3.24 -21.48
N GLU A 160 18.76 -3.73 -22.48
CA GLU A 160 19.94 -4.60 -22.29
C GLU A 160 20.98 -3.93 -21.39
N LYS A 161 21.25 -2.63 -21.62
CA LYS A 161 22.19 -1.87 -20.80
C LYS A 161 21.69 -1.68 -19.37
N LEU A 162 20.37 -1.57 -19.18
CA LEU A 162 19.78 -1.44 -17.85
C LEU A 162 19.91 -2.75 -17.05
N GLU A 163 19.71 -3.91 -17.68
CA GLU A 163 19.95 -5.22 -17.05
C GLU A 163 21.42 -5.36 -16.64
N GLN A 164 22.36 -5.05 -17.52
CA GLN A 164 23.78 -5.09 -17.19
C GLN A 164 24.10 -4.18 -15.99
N LEU A 165 23.56 -2.96 -15.96
CA LEU A 165 23.76 -2.04 -14.84
C LEU A 165 23.12 -2.52 -13.53
N ALA A 166 22.07 -3.33 -13.60
CA ALA A 166 21.44 -3.93 -12.44
C ALA A 166 22.27 -5.09 -11.88
N GLU A 167 22.83 -5.95 -12.74
CA GLU A 167 23.73 -7.03 -12.35
C GLU A 167 25.04 -6.53 -11.73
N GLU A 168 25.57 -5.43 -12.27
CA GLU A 168 26.79 -4.78 -11.77
C GLU A 168 26.52 -3.78 -10.63
N PHE A 169 25.29 -3.73 -10.11
CA PHE A 169 24.93 -2.74 -9.11
C PHE A 169 25.65 -3.00 -7.78
N GLU A 170 26.42 -1.99 -7.35
CA GLU A 170 26.94 -1.91 -5.99
C GLU A 170 26.20 -0.81 -5.22
N ALA A 171 25.74 -1.16 -4.03
CA ALA A 171 25.07 -0.23 -3.14
C ALA A 171 26.00 0.98 -2.82
N PRO A 172 25.49 2.22 -2.89
CA PRO A 172 26.25 3.39 -2.46
C PRO A 172 26.79 3.22 -1.04
N THR A 173 28.04 3.64 -0.80
CA THR A 173 28.70 3.52 0.51
C THR A 173 28.02 4.28 1.65
N GLU A 174 27.13 5.22 1.32
CA GLU A 174 26.27 5.95 2.25
C GLU A 174 25.09 5.11 2.78
N PHE A 175 24.83 3.93 2.20
CA PHE A 175 23.82 2.98 2.67
C PHE A 175 24.47 2.08 3.72
N ASN A 176 24.48 2.57 4.96
CA ASN A 176 25.06 1.85 6.09
C ASN A 176 24.02 0.90 6.71
N ASP A 177 24.51 -0.17 7.32
CA ASP A 177 23.71 -1.09 8.15
C ASP A 177 22.57 -1.79 7.40
N LEU A 178 22.74 -1.96 6.08
CA LEU A 178 21.92 -2.86 5.26
C LEU A 178 22.52 -4.25 5.26
N GLU A 179 21.67 -5.26 5.31
CA GLU A 179 22.06 -6.64 5.05
C GLU A 179 22.30 -6.84 3.55
N GLU A 180 21.39 -6.32 2.73
CA GLU A 180 21.51 -6.37 1.27
C GLU A 180 20.87 -5.14 0.61
N CYS A 181 21.42 -4.72 -0.53
CA CYS A 181 20.75 -3.81 -1.44
C CYS A 181 21.07 -4.20 -2.89
N SER A 182 20.05 -4.56 -3.65
CA SER A 182 20.18 -5.03 -5.03
C SER A 182 19.21 -4.32 -5.97
N VAL A 183 19.50 -4.41 -7.27
CA VAL A 183 18.63 -3.93 -8.34
C VAL A 183 18.15 -5.14 -9.12
N ILE A 184 16.84 -5.23 -9.34
CA ILE A 184 16.20 -6.26 -10.15
C ILE A 184 15.49 -5.58 -11.31
N VAL A 185 15.61 -6.16 -12.50
CA VAL A 185 14.86 -5.74 -13.69
C VAL A 185 13.92 -6.87 -14.07
N GLU A 186 12.62 -6.59 -14.05
CA GLU A 186 11.59 -7.55 -14.45
C GLU A 186 10.98 -7.11 -15.77
N ALA A 187 11.07 -7.96 -16.78
CA ALA A 187 10.55 -7.72 -18.12
C ALA A 187 9.14 -8.29 -18.28
N ASP A 188 8.22 -7.45 -18.74
CA ASP A 188 6.90 -7.81 -19.25
C ASP A 188 6.78 -7.30 -20.71
N PRO A 189 5.94 -7.91 -21.57
CA PRO A 189 5.75 -7.46 -22.95
C PRO A 189 5.49 -5.96 -23.13
N ASP A 190 4.74 -5.33 -22.22
CA ASP A 190 4.32 -3.94 -22.37
C ASP A 190 5.13 -2.96 -21.49
N TYR A 191 5.65 -3.43 -20.38
CA TYR A 191 6.37 -2.63 -19.39
C TYR A 191 7.54 -3.39 -18.78
N TRP A 192 8.57 -2.65 -18.37
CA TRP A 192 9.66 -3.17 -17.57
C TRP A 192 9.63 -2.52 -16.20
N ASN A 193 9.85 -3.30 -15.15
CA ASN A 193 9.98 -2.80 -13.79
C ASN A 193 11.45 -2.78 -13.39
N VAL A 194 11.93 -1.64 -12.95
CA VAL A 194 13.20 -1.53 -12.22
C VAL A 194 12.88 -1.47 -10.75
N ILE A 195 13.44 -2.40 -9.99
CA ILE A 195 13.19 -2.58 -8.58
C ILE A 195 14.51 -2.38 -7.85
N ILE A 196 14.56 -1.45 -6.90
CA ILE A 196 15.65 -1.43 -5.92
C ILE A 196 15.11 -2.08 -4.65
N ASN A 197 15.68 -3.21 -4.26
CA ASN A 197 15.36 -3.95 -3.05
C ASN A 197 16.42 -3.66 -1.99
N CYS A 198 16.01 -3.17 -0.83
CA CYS A 198 16.89 -3.00 0.33
C CYS A 198 16.37 -3.86 1.48
N GLU A 199 17.27 -4.58 2.13
CA GLU A 199 16.97 -5.45 3.27
C GLU A 199 17.79 -5.07 4.49
N ALA A 200 17.14 -5.01 5.65
CA ALA A 200 17.78 -4.63 6.91
C ALA A 200 17.04 -5.22 8.13
N GLU A 201 17.75 -5.42 9.24
CA GLU A 201 17.15 -5.88 10.49
C GLU A 201 16.13 -4.89 11.09
N SER A 202 16.25 -3.60 10.72
CA SER A 202 15.37 -2.52 11.16
C SER A 202 15.08 -1.56 10.02
N PHE A 203 13.83 -1.07 9.95
CA PHE A 203 13.47 -0.03 8.97
C PHE A 203 14.23 1.29 9.21
N GLU A 204 14.82 1.46 10.40
CA GLU A 204 15.67 2.60 10.73
C GLU A 204 16.93 2.69 9.86
N TYR A 205 17.40 1.58 9.30
CA TYR A 205 18.59 1.55 8.46
C TYR A 205 18.29 1.80 6.98
N PHE A 206 17.02 1.83 6.59
CA PHE A 206 16.69 2.07 5.19
C PHE A 206 17.15 3.45 4.71
N PRO A 207 17.68 3.52 3.47
CA PRO A 207 18.07 4.80 2.88
C PRO A 207 16.87 5.73 2.74
N LYS A 208 17.12 7.03 2.77
CA LYS A 208 16.06 8.02 2.53
C LYS A 208 15.56 7.88 1.10
N MET A 209 14.27 8.18 0.87
CA MET A 209 13.68 8.01 -0.46
C MET A 209 14.36 8.86 -1.54
N LYS A 210 14.90 10.03 -1.15
CA LYS A 210 15.71 10.88 -2.04
C LYS A 210 16.99 10.22 -2.51
N GLN A 211 17.62 9.38 -1.68
CA GLN A 211 18.82 8.66 -2.07
C GLN A 211 18.46 7.53 -3.04
N LEU A 212 17.44 6.75 -2.73
CA LEU A 212 16.91 5.69 -3.60
C LEU A 212 16.48 6.24 -4.97
N SER A 213 15.76 7.38 -4.97
CA SER A 213 15.39 8.09 -6.19
C SER A 213 16.58 8.52 -7.04
N ARG A 214 17.70 8.92 -6.42
CA ARG A 214 18.93 9.29 -7.16
C ARG A 214 19.63 8.07 -7.72
N VAL A 215 19.60 6.93 -7.02
CA VAL A 215 20.10 5.66 -7.56
C VAL A 215 19.28 5.29 -8.80
N MET A 216 17.95 5.26 -8.68
CA MET A 216 17.04 4.97 -9.79
C MET A 216 17.29 5.91 -10.99
N GLN A 217 17.34 7.22 -10.74
CA GLN A 217 17.61 8.21 -11.78
C GLN A 217 18.96 7.97 -12.48
N ARG A 218 20.02 7.62 -11.73
CA ARG A 218 21.36 7.33 -12.30
C ARG A 218 21.34 6.07 -13.16
N LEU A 219 20.69 5.00 -12.70
CA LEU A 219 20.55 3.75 -13.47
C LEU A 219 19.90 4.02 -14.82
N LEU A 220 18.72 4.66 -14.80
CA LEU A 220 17.97 4.99 -16.02
C LEU A 220 18.77 5.91 -16.95
N LYS A 221 19.41 6.95 -16.40
CA LYS A 221 20.23 7.88 -17.18
C LYS A 221 21.42 7.16 -17.84
N ASN A 222 22.09 6.28 -17.12
CA ASN A 222 23.24 5.53 -17.63
C ASN A 222 22.84 4.51 -18.69
N ALA A 223 21.64 3.94 -18.58
CA ALA A 223 20.99 3.12 -19.60
C ALA A 223 20.53 3.93 -20.84
N GLY A 224 20.52 5.26 -20.77
CA GLY A 224 20.05 6.13 -21.85
C GLY A 224 18.53 6.33 -21.87
N ILE A 225 17.84 5.98 -20.79
CA ILE A 225 16.40 6.07 -20.65
C ILE A 225 16.04 7.45 -20.09
N GLN A 226 15.35 8.27 -20.90
CA GLN A 226 14.85 9.56 -20.46
C GLN A 226 13.56 9.38 -19.66
N SER A 227 13.64 9.58 -18.35
CA SER A 227 12.45 9.77 -17.52
C SER A 227 12.00 11.22 -17.68
N LYS A 228 10.92 11.45 -18.43
CA LYS A 228 10.22 12.73 -18.32
C LYS A 228 9.62 12.81 -16.92
N ILE A 229 10.00 13.83 -16.16
CA ILE A 229 9.18 14.30 -15.05
C ILE A 229 8.06 15.10 -15.72
N GLU A 230 6.88 14.51 -15.89
CA GLU A 230 5.70 15.26 -16.30
C GLU A 230 5.11 15.89 -15.03
N TYR A 231 5.12 17.23 -14.98
CA TYR A 231 4.58 18.06 -13.90
C TYR A 231 3.07 18.27 -14.06
#